data_AF-A0A328WQ50-F1
#
_entry.id   AF-A0A328WQ50-F1
#
_cell.length_a   1.000
_cell.length_b   1.000
_cell.length_c   1.000
_cell.angle_alpha   90.00
_cell.angle_beta   90.00
_cell.angle_gamma   90.00
#
_symmetry.space_group_name_H-M   'P 1'
#
loop_
_entity.id
_entity.type
_entity.pdbx_description
1 polymer ?
#
loop_
_entity_poly.entity_id
_entity_poly.type
_entity_poly.pdbx_seq_one_letter_code
_entity_poly.pdbx_strand_id
1 'polypeptide(L)'
;MLNFKPLDFNVQAVFTTSKVMKEQDLTQLTVNELKAKQKTLKTSSILILIAMAIMLISGIFFMLKMKSPVFTILPVAFLPLVIVFSKQLKSIKEELQKRENSPN
;
A
#
# COMPACT_ATOMS: atom_id res chain seq x y z
N MET A 1 49.39 2.22 5.22
CA MET A 1 48.46 2.74 4.20
C MET A 1 47.43 1.65 3.91
N LEU A 2 46.17 1.87 4.30
CA LEU A 2 45.08 0.91 4.06
C LEU A 2 44.66 0.99 2.58
N ASN A 3 44.76 -0.13 1.88
CA ASN A 3 44.41 -0.26 0.47
C ASN A 3 42.89 -0.41 0.36
N PHE A 4 42.19 0.70 0.08
CA PHE A 4 40.76 0.67 -0.21
C PHE A 4 40.55 0.21 -1.65
N LYS A 5 40.24 -1.08 -1.81
CA LYS A 5 39.69 -1.64 -3.05
C LYS A 5 38.31 -1.00 -3.29
N PRO A 6 38.05 -0.32 -4.42
CA PRO A 6 36.74 0.27 -4.68
C PRO A 6 35.70 -0.85 -4.83
N LEU A 7 34.58 -0.73 -4.11
CA LEU A 7 33.43 -1.61 -4.26
C LEU A 7 32.79 -1.31 -5.62
N ASP A 8 32.91 -2.25 -6.55
CA ASP A 8 32.24 -2.24 -7.85
C ASP A 8 30.72 -2.37 -7.65
N PHE A 9 30.06 -1.22 -7.52
CA PHE A 9 28.61 -1.12 -7.42
C PHE A 9 27.97 -1.53 -8.75
N ASN A 10 27.63 -2.80 -8.87
CA ASN A 10 26.96 -3.35 -10.04
C ASN A 10 25.51 -2.83 -10.09
N VAL A 11 25.30 -1.77 -10.88
CA VAL A 11 24.02 -1.12 -11.08
C VAL A 11 22.92 -2.12 -11.52
N GLN A 12 23.26 -3.17 -12.28
CA GLN A 12 22.28 -4.19 -12.69
C GLN A 12 21.79 -5.07 -11.52
N ALA A 13 22.62 -5.32 -10.51
CA ALA A 13 22.21 -6.06 -9.30
C ALA A 13 21.17 -5.26 -8.49
N VAL A 14 21.30 -3.93 -8.46
CA VAL A 14 20.38 -3.05 -7.71
C VAL A 14 19.02 -2.93 -8.41
N PHE A 15 19.01 -2.91 -9.74
CA PHE A 15 17.77 -2.88 -10.53
C PHE A 15 17.08 -4.25 -10.68
N THR A 16 17.81 -5.37 -10.49
CA THR A 16 17.19 -6.72 -10.49
C THR A 16 16.53 -7.06 -9.16
N THR A 17 17.03 -6.53 -8.03
CA THR A 17 16.34 -6.64 -6.72
C THR A 17 15.02 -5.87 -6.68
N SER A 18 14.82 -4.85 -7.53
CA SER A 18 13.54 -4.12 -7.62
C SER A 18 12.46 -4.86 -8.43
N LYS A 19 12.83 -5.88 -9.21
CA LYS A 19 11.87 -6.71 -9.99
C LYS A 19 11.28 -7.89 -9.19
N VAL A 20 11.47 -7.93 -7.87
CA VAL A 20 10.82 -8.91 -6.98
C VAL A 20 10.14 -8.20 -5.80
N MET A 21 9.27 -7.24 -6.09
CA MET A 21 7.96 -7.24 -5.43
C MET A 21 6.98 -7.83 -6.43
N LYS A 22 7.04 -9.16 -6.58
CA LYS A 22 5.93 -9.89 -7.16
C LYS A 22 4.70 -9.46 -6.39
N GLU A 23 3.69 -9.00 -7.13
CA GLU A 23 2.31 -9.00 -6.66
C GLU A 23 2.14 -10.25 -5.80
N GLN A 24 1.86 -10.02 -4.52
CA GLN A 24 1.75 -11.09 -3.55
C GLN A 24 0.60 -11.96 -4.04
N ASP A 25 0.96 -13.05 -4.72
CA ASP A 25 0.07 -13.86 -5.53
C ASP A 25 -0.94 -14.45 -4.56
N LEU A 26 -2.13 -13.85 -4.53
CA LEU A 26 -3.19 -14.16 -3.55
C LEU A 26 -3.54 -15.65 -3.58
N THR A 27 -3.23 -16.30 -4.69
CA THR A 27 -3.33 -17.73 -4.98
C THR A 27 -2.44 -18.60 -4.08
N GLN A 28 -1.32 -18.09 -3.57
CA GLN A 28 -0.36 -18.82 -2.72
C GLN A 28 -0.65 -18.72 -1.22
N LEU A 29 -1.57 -17.85 -0.79
CA LEU A 29 -1.92 -17.66 0.62
C LEU A 29 -2.96 -18.69 1.07
N THR A 30 -2.74 -19.27 2.25
CA THR A 30 -3.70 -20.20 2.86
C THR A 30 -4.96 -19.44 3.30
N VAL A 31 -6.13 -20.07 3.36
CA VAL A 31 -7.42 -19.42 3.73
C VAL A 31 -7.32 -18.58 5.01
N ASN A 32 -6.56 -19.05 6.01
CA ASN A 32 -6.32 -18.33 7.25
C ASN A 32 -5.49 -17.05 7.06
N GLU A 33 -4.45 -17.10 6.23
CA GLU A 33 -3.59 -15.96 5.93
C GLU A 33 -4.31 -14.94 5.04
N LEU A 34 -5.15 -15.43 4.12
CA LEU A 34 -5.99 -14.62 3.25
C LEU A 34 -7.03 -13.84 4.06
N LYS A 35 -7.63 -14.48 5.08
CA LYS A 35 -8.56 -13.86 6.04
C LYS A 35 -7.87 -12.86 6.97
N ALA A 36 -6.65 -13.17 7.43
CA ALA A 36 -5.83 -12.24 8.22
C ALA A 36 -5.45 -10.98 7.41
N LYS A 37 -5.00 -11.16 6.16
CA LYS A 37 -4.72 -10.04 5.24
C LYS A 37 -5.96 -9.21 4.94
N GLN A 38 -7.11 -9.84 4.74
CA GLN A 38 -8.37 -9.11 4.54
C GLN A 38 -8.70 -8.19 5.74
N LYS A 39 -8.52 -8.69 6.96
CA LYS A 39 -8.79 -7.92 8.19
C LYS A 39 -7.78 -6.77 8.34
N THR A 40 -6.50 -7.03 8.09
CA THR A 40 -5.45 -6.00 8.11
C THR A 40 -5.70 -4.93 7.05
N LEU A 41 -5.97 -5.32 5.79
CA LEU A 41 -6.26 -4.37 4.71
C LEU A 41 -7.51 -3.55 4.98
N LYS A 42 -8.58 -4.13 5.54
CA LYS A 42 -9.77 -3.38 5.96
C LYS A 42 -9.43 -2.35 7.03
N THR A 43 -8.75 -2.77 8.10
CA THR A 43 -8.37 -1.88 9.21
C THR A 43 -7.43 -0.77 8.74
N SER A 44 -6.39 -1.10 7.97
CA SER A 44 -5.46 -0.13 7.40
C SER A 44 -6.15 0.82 6.43
N SER A 45 -7.06 0.33 5.59
CA SER A 45 -7.81 1.18 4.68
C SER A 45 -8.73 2.15 5.42
N ILE A 46 -9.39 1.71 6.51
CA ILE A 46 -10.18 2.59 7.38
C ILE A 46 -9.30 3.67 8.02
N LEU A 47 -8.13 3.29 8.55
CA LEU A 47 -7.20 4.20 9.20
C LEU A 47 -6.69 5.28 8.24
N ILE A 48 -6.32 4.88 7.02
CA ILE A 48 -5.90 5.80 5.96
C ILE A 48 -7.04 6.77 5.62
N LEU A 49 -8.28 6.28 5.52
CA LEU A 49 -9.45 7.10 5.24
C LEU A 49 -9.70 8.15 6.33
N ILE A 50 -9.59 7.75 7.60
CA ILE A 50 -9.72 8.67 8.76
C ILE A 50 -8.59 9.69 8.76
N ALA A 51 -7.34 9.26 8.54
CA ALA A 51 -6.19 10.16 8.47
C ALA A 51 -6.33 11.17 7.32
N MET A 52 -6.82 10.73 6.15
CA MET A 52 -7.12 11.60 5.02
C MET A 52 -8.20 12.62 5.37
N ALA A 53 -9.27 12.23 6.06
CA ALA A 53 -10.32 13.14 6.49
C ALA A 53 -9.81 14.21 7.47
N ILE A 54 -9.00 13.82 8.46
CA ILE A 54 -8.38 14.75 9.42
C ILE A 54 -7.45 15.73 8.68
N MET A 55 -6.58 15.23 7.79
CA MET A 55 -5.70 16.09 6.99
C MET A 55 -6.48 17.09 6.12
N LEU A 56 -7.61 16.68 5.55
CA LEU A 56 -8.43 17.54 4.70
C LEU A 56 -9.10 18.65 5.52
N ILE A 57 -9.66 18.32 6.68
CA ILE A 57 -10.27 19.30 7.61
C ILE A 57 -9.22 20.26 8.16
N SER A 58 -8.11 19.72 8.67
CA SER A 58 -6.99 20.52 9.18
C SER A 58 -6.37 21.36 8.08
N GLY A 59 -6.23 20.82 6.87
CA GLY A 59 -5.70 21.50 5.70
C GLY A 59 -6.56 22.68 5.26
N ILE A 60 -7.88 22.53 5.22
CA ILE A 60 -8.81 23.65 4.95
C ILE A 60 -8.66 24.73 6.02
N PHE A 61 -8.64 24.36 7.30
CA PHE A 61 -8.50 25.32 8.40
C PHE A 61 -7.16 26.08 8.34
N PHE A 62 -6.06 25.38 8.02
CA PHE A 62 -4.74 25.96 7.90
C PHE A 62 -4.58 26.80 6.62
N MET A 63 -5.21 26.40 5.50
CA MET A 63 -5.21 27.14 4.24
C MET A 63 -5.83 28.53 4.42
N LEU A 64 -6.92 28.63 5.19
CA LEU A 64 -7.56 29.90 5.51
C LEU A 64 -6.67 30.84 6.34
N LYS A 65 -5.79 30.29 7.21
CA LYS A 65 -4.92 31.09 8.09
C LYS A 65 -3.52 31.37 7.55
N MET A 66 -2.88 30.39 6.91
CA MET A 66 -1.46 30.43 6.51
C MET A 66 -1.24 30.30 5.00
N LYS A 67 -2.31 30.21 4.18
CA LYS A 67 -2.26 30.10 2.70
C LYS A 67 -1.39 28.96 2.15
N SER A 68 -0.98 28.00 2.97
CA SER A 68 -0.20 26.85 2.51
C SER A 68 -1.14 25.73 2.03
N PRO A 69 -1.11 25.35 0.74
CA PRO A 69 -2.00 24.34 0.18
C PRO A 69 -1.52 22.90 0.39
N VAL A 70 -0.37 22.72 1.05
CA VAL A 70 0.32 21.42 1.16
C VAL A 70 -0.57 20.36 1.80
N PHE A 71 -1.27 20.71 2.88
CA PHE A 71 -2.14 19.77 3.61
C PHE A 71 -3.44 19.44 2.86
N THR A 72 -3.84 20.25 1.88
CA THR A 72 -5.05 20.03 1.07
C THR A 72 -4.76 19.14 -0.16
N ILE A 73 -3.57 19.25 -0.75
CA ILE A 73 -3.15 18.45 -1.90
C ILE A 73 -2.73 17.03 -1.48
N LEU A 74 -2.19 16.90 -0.27
CA LEU A 74 -1.66 15.65 0.25
C LEU A 74 -2.69 14.49 0.29
N PRO A 75 -3.94 14.66 0.78
CA PRO A 75 -4.95 13.61 0.68
C PRO A 75 -5.30 13.25 -0.77
N VAL A 76 -5.25 14.19 -1.72
CA VAL A 76 -5.47 13.90 -3.15
C VAL A 76 -4.36 12.99 -3.70
N ALA A 77 -3.12 13.19 -3.26
CA ALA A 77 -1.99 12.33 -3.63
C ALA A 77 -2.10 10.89 -3.11
N PHE A 78 -2.90 10.65 -2.06
CA PHE A 78 -3.15 9.31 -1.51
C PHE A 78 -4.32 8.56 -2.18
N LEU A 79 -5.11 9.18 -3.07
CA LEU A 79 -6.20 8.48 -3.79
C LEU A 79 -5.74 7.20 -4.53
N PRO A 80 -4.62 7.20 -5.28
CA PRO A 80 -4.15 6.00 -5.97
C PRO A 80 -3.93 4.82 -5.02
N LEU A 81 -3.44 5.09 -3.81
CA LEU A 81 -3.21 4.07 -2.78
C LEU A 81 -4.53 3.44 -2.31
N VAL A 82 -5.57 4.27 -2.11
CA VAL A 82 -6.91 3.78 -1.75
C VAL A 82 -7.51 2.91 -2.85
N ILE A 83 -7.31 3.28 -4.12
CA ILE A 83 -7.78 2.51 -5.28
C ILE A 83 -7.07 1.14 -5.32
N VAL A 84 -5.75 1.12 -5.15
CA VAL A 84 -4.97 -0.13 -5.15
C VAL A 84 -5.39 -1.04 -3.99
N PHE A 85 -5.52 -0.50 -2.77
CA PHE A 85 -5.93 -1.28 -1.60
C PHE A 85 -7.36 -1.82 -1.76
N SER A 86 -8.27 -1.05 -2.35
CA SER A 86 -9.62 -1.51 -2.65
C SER A 86 -9.65 -2.66 -3.67
N LYS A 87 -8.82 -2.58 -4.72
CA LYS A 87 -8.68 -3.66 -5.71
C LYS A 87 -8.08 -4.94 -5.10
N GLN A 88 -7.06 -4.81 -4.26
CA GLN A 88 -6.48 -5.95 -3.54
C GLN A 88 -7.51 -6.61 -2.62
N LEU A 89 -8.28 -5.81 -1.88
CA LEU A 89 -9.31 -6.32 -0.98
C LEU A 89 -10.45 -7.04 -1.72
N LYS A 90 -10.82 -6.55 -2.92
CA LYS A 90 -11.81 -7.20 -3.79
C LYS A 90 -11.29 -8.55 -4.29
N SER A 91 -10.04 -8.59 -4.77
CA SER A 91 -9.40 -9.82 -5.26
C SER A 91 -9.27 -10.88 -4.16
N ILE A 92 -8.90 -10.47 -2.95
CA ILE A 92 -8.86 -11.34 -1.75
C ILE A 92 -10.25 -11.91 -1.44
N LYS A 93 -11.30 -11.08 -1.51
CA LYS A 93 -12.67 -11.50 -1.22
C LYS A 93 -13.21 -12.48 -2.28
N GLU A 94 -12.92 -12.24 -3.55
CA GLU A 94 -13.29 -13.12 -4.66
C GLU A 94 -12.60 -14.48 -4.54
N GLU A 95 -11.32 -14.52 -4.19
CA GLU A 95 -10.56 -15.76 -3.97
C GLU A 95 -11.09 -16.54 -2.75
N LEU A 96 -11.44 -15.86 -1.65
CA LEU A 96 -12.11 -16.48 -0.51
C LEU A 96 -13.48 -17.07 -0.89
N GLN A 97 -14.31 -16.34 -1.65
CA GLN A 97 -15.62 -16.82 -2.09
C GLN A 97 -15.53 -18.00 -3.06
N LYS A 98 -14.51 -18.05 -3.93
CA LYS A 98 -14.28 -19.21 -4.81
C LYS A 98 -13.97 -20.48 -4.00
N ARG A 99 -13.15 -20.36 -2.95
CA ARG A 99 -12.79 -21.49 -2.07
C ARG A 99 -13.93 -21.90 -1.14
N GLU A 100 -14.84 -20.99 -0.82
CA GLU A 100 -16.04 -21.27 -0.01
C GLU A 100 -17.17 -21.93 -0.82
N ASN A 101 -17.36 -21.54 -2.09
CA ASN A 101 -18.41 -22.09 -2.96
C ASN A 101 -17.97 -23.29 -3.84
N SER A 102 -16.67 -23.57 -3.92
CA SER A 102 -16.12 -24.77 -4.56
C SER A 102 -15.02 -25.33 -3.67
N PRO A 103 -15.38 -26.10 -2.62
CA PRO A 103 -14.40 -26.82 -1.82
C PRO A 103 -13.71 -27.83 -2.74
N ASN A 104 -12.41 -27.64 -2.98
CA ASN A 104 -11.56 -28.76 -3.40
C ASN A 104 -11.39 -29.72 -2.24
#